data_AF-A0A969D0Q8-F1
#
_entry.id   AF-A0A969D0Q8-F1
#
_cell.length_a   1.000
_cell.length_b   1.000
_cell.length_c   1.000
_cell.angle_alpha   90.00
_cell.angle_beta   90.00
_cell.angle_gamma   90.00
#
_symmetry.space_group_name_H-M   'P 1'
#
loop_
_entity.id
_entity.type
_entity.pdbx_description
1 polymer ?
#
loop_
_entity_poly.entity_id
_entity_poly.type
_entity_poly.pdbx_seq_one_letter_code
_entity_poly.pdbx_strand_id
1 'polypeptide(L)' 'MLELKGKYQKEPMETRDAAGMPGHNTLRNEALTALVTLGFNKQAAEKSIDHLIQKHQNAIGLEELIKLALKSA' A
#
# COMPACT_ATOMS: atom_id res chain seq x y z
N MET A 1 0.02 -6.18 -44.76
CA MET A 1 -0.87 -6.55 -43.64
C MET A 1 -0.03 -6.60 -42.37
N LEU A 2 -0.43 -5.79 -41.40
CA LEU A 2 -0.14 -5.81 -39.97
C LEU A 2 1.33 -5.85 -39.48
N GLU A 3 1.88 -4.66 -39.26
CA GLU A 3 3.05 -4.42 -38.41
C GLU A 3 2.60 -4.39 -36.93
N LEU A 4 2.90 -5.44 -36.16
CA LEU A 4 2.69 -5.44 -34.71
C LEU A 4 3.93 -4.86 -34.01
N LYS A 5 3.96 -3.53 -33.92
CA LYS A 5 4.91 -2.77 -33.08
C LYS A 5 4.56 -3.01 -31.60
N GLY A 6 5.02 -4.13 -31.07
CA GLY A 6 4.93 -4.47 -29.64
C GLY A 6 5.79 -3.54 -28.80
N LYS A 7 5.20 -2.44 -28.35
CA LYS A 7 5.76 -1.52 -27.36
C LYS A 7 5.71 -2.19 -25.99
N TYR A 8 6.71 -3.01 -25.66
CA TYR A 8 6.92 -3.41 -24.27
C TYR A 8 7.96 -2.48 -23.65
N GLN A 9 7.52 -1.31 -23.20
CA GLN A 9 8.20 -0.61 -22.11
C GLN A 9 8.06 -1.48 -20.87
N LYS A 10 9.06 -2.33 -20.63
CA LYS A 10 9.31 -2.84 -19.30
C LYS A 10 10.09 -1.75 -18.60
N GLU A 11 9.40 -0.88 -17.86
CA GLU A 11 10.05 -0.13 -16.80
C GLU A 11 10.66 -1.15 -15.83
N PRO A 12 11.98 -1.16 -15.61
CA PRO A 12 12.51 -1.71 -14.39
C PRO A 12 12.18 -0.67 -13.31
N MET A 13 10.99 -0.74 -12.72
CA MET A 13 10.78 -0.06 -11.45
C MET A 13 11.75 -0.70 -10.45
N GLU A 14 12.74 0.12 -10.15
CA GLU A 14 13.82 -0.08 -9.22
C GLU A 14 13.32 -0.56 -7.86
N THR A 15 14.23 -1.24 -7.16
CA THR A 15 14.18 -1.45 -5.73
C THR A 15 13.15 -2.49 -5.28
N ARG A 16 13.47 -3.75 -5.61
CA ARG A 16 13.18 -4.86 -4.69
C ARG A 16 14.22 -4.83 -3.57
N ASP A 17 14.11 -3.83 -2.71
CA ASP A 17 14.74 -3.88 -1.41
C ASP A 17 14.24 -5.11 -0.65
N ALA A 18 15.19 -5.69 0.07
CA ALA A 18 15.13 -6.97 0.71
C ALA A 18 14.01 -7.12 1.75
N ALA A 19 13.74 -8.39 2.08
CA ALA A 19 13.38 -8.84 3.42
C ALA A 19 12.11 -8.22 4.07
N GLY A 20 10.98 -8.90 3.90
CA GLY A 20 9.81 -8.63 4.75
C GLY A 20 8.72 -9.65 4.49
N MET A 21 8.21 -10.28 5.54
CA MET A 21 7.16 -11.31 5.51
C MET A 21 6.00 -10.93 4.54
N PRO A 22 5.51 -11.88 3.71
CA PRO A 22 4.55 -11.60 2.64
C PRO A 22 3.19 -11.03 3.10
N GLY A 23 2.87 -11.03 4.40
CA GLY A 23 1.63 -10.48 4.94
C GLY A 23 1.65 -8.97 5.29
N HIS A 24 2.83 -8.37 5.51
CA HIS A 24 2.88 -6.95 5.92
C HIS A 24 2.57 -6.00 4.76
N ASN A 25 3.08 -6.33 3.57
CA ASN A 25 2.92 -5.46 2.41
C ASN A 25 1.51 -5.52 1.82
N THR A 26 0.81 -6.65 1.97
CA THR A 26 -0.58 -6.79 1.53
C THR A 26 -1.52 -5.97 2.40
N LEU A 27 -1.40 -6.08 3.73
CA LEU A 27 -2.25 -5.35 4.68
C LEU A 27 -2.12 -3.83 4.53
N ARG A 28 -0.87 -3.33 4.38
CA ARG A 28 -0.57 -1.92 4.12
C ARG A 28 -1.23 -1.45 2.82
N ASN A 29 -1.04 -2.19 1.73
CA ASN A 29 -1.58 -1.82 0.43
C ASN A 29 -3.11 -1.85 0.37
N GLU A 30 -3.74 -2.84 1.01
CA GLU A 30 -5.19 -2.94 1.07
C GLU A 30 -5.78 -1.78 1.86
N ALA A 31 -5.22 -1.46 3.04
CA ALA A 31 -5.67 -0.33 3.84
C ALA A 31 -5.48 1.00 3.09
N LEU A 32 -4.33 1.15 2.42
CA LEU A 32 -4.02 2.36 1.63
C LEU A 32 -5.01 2.52 0.47
N THR A 33 -5.30 1.43 -0.24
CA THR A 33 -6.25 1.44 -1.35
C THR A 33 -7.64 1.82 -0.85
N ALA A 34 -8.11 1.23 0.25
CA ALA A 34 -9.39 1.54 0.84
C ALA A 34 -9.52 3.03 1.24
N LEU A 35 -8.50 3.58 1.93
CA LEU A 35 -8.50 5.00 2.31
C LEU A 35 -8.48 5.93 1.10
N VAL A 36 -7.68 5.62 0.07
CA VAL A 36 -7.65 6.42 -1.16
C VAL A 36 -8.99 6.35 -1.90
N THR A 37 -9.62 5.16 -1.96
CA THR A 37 -10.97 4.99 -2.55
C THR A 37 -12.03 5.78 -1.79
N LEU A 38 -11.90 5.92 -0.47
CA LEU A 38 -12.76 6.78 0.36
C LEU A 38 -12.49 8.28 0.18
N GLY A 39 -11.47 8.67 -0.61
CA GLY A 39 -11.14 10.06 -0.92
C GLY A 39 -10.02 10.66 -0.06
N PHE A 40 -9.34 9.87 0.76
CA PHE A 40 -8.20 10.35 1.54
C PHE A 40 -6.95 10.53 0.67
N ASN A 41 -6.13 11.51 1.03
CA ASN A 41 -4.87 11.75 0.34
C ASN A 41 -3.93 10.54 0.53
N LYS A 42 -3.43 9.98 -0.58
CA LYS A 42 -2.53 8.81 -0.56
C LYS A 42 -1.33 9.00 0.37
N GLN A 43 -0.65 10.15 0.35
CA GLN A 43 0.51 10.38 1.23
C GLN A 43 0.13 10.45 2.70
N ALA A 44 -1.00 11.08 3.02
CA ALA A 44 -1.47 11.16 4.41
C ALA A 44 -1.91 9.78 4.93
N ALA A 45 -2.69 9.05 4.13
CA ALA A 45 -3.14 7.70 4.43
C ALA A 45 -1.96 6.74 4.62
N GLU A 46 -0.95 6.81 3.74
CA GLU A 46 0.23 5.98 3.82
C GLU A 46 1.03 6.23 5.10
N LYS A 47 1.26 7.51 5.46
CA LYS A 47 1.94 7.87 6.71
C LYS A 47 1.18 7.37 7.94
N SER A 48 -0.14 7.53 7.98
CA SER A 48 -0.96 7.06 9.09
C SER A 48 -0.89 5.54 9.22
N ILE A 49 -1.00 4.81 8.11
CA ILE A 49 -0.88 3.34 8.10
C ILE A 49 0.49 2.89 8.58
N ASP A 50 1.57 3.48 8.06
CA ASP A 50 2.94 3.10 8.41
C ASP A 50 3.17 3.28 9.92
N HIS A 51 2.71 4.42 10.46
CA HIS A 51 2.81 4.72 11.89
C HIS A 51 2.02 3.72 12.75
N LEU A 52 0.83 3.30 12.30
CA LEU A 52 0.00 2.32 12.99
C LEU A 52 0.63 0.92 12.96
N ILE A 53 1.16 0.49 11.81
CA ILE A 53 1.83 -0.82 11.68
C ILE A 53 3.06 -0.87 12.59
N GLN A 54 3.88 0.20 12.61
CA GLN A 54 5.04 0.30 13.48
C GLN A 54 4.64 0.30 14.97
N LYS A 55 3.61 1.06 15.33
CA LYS A 55 3.11 1.17 16.72
C LYS A 55 2.55 -0.14 17.25
N HIS A 56 1.86 -0.90 16.40
CA HIS A 56 1.16 -2.12 16.79
C HIS A 56 1.94 -3.40 16.45
N GLN A 57 3.17 -3.28 15.93
CA GLN A 57 4.02 -4.40 15.50
C GLN A 57 3.25 -5.45 14.69
N ASN A 58 2.33 -5.02 13.84
CA ASN A 58 1.49 -5.89 13.01
C ASN A 58 0.57 -6.86 13.78
N ALA A 59 0.23 -6.55 15.03
CA ALA A 59 -0.81 -7.26 15.79
C ALA A 59 -2.24 -6.83 15.43
N ILE A 60 -2.40 -5.91 14.48
CA ILE A 60 -3.70 -5.37 14.05
C ILE A 60 -4.07 -5.86 12.65
N GLY A 61 -5.34 -6.27 12.49
CA GLY A 61 -5.89 -6.68 11.20
C GLY A 61 -6.26 -5.50 10.30
N LEU A 62 -6.62 -5.79 9.04
CA LEU A 62 -6.93 -4.79 8.01
C LEU A 62 -8.05 -3.85 8.45
N GLU A 63 -9.15 -4.39 8.97
CA GLU A 63 -10.28 -3.59 9.45
C GLU A 63 -9.89 -2.63 10.58
N GLU A 64 -9.13 -3.10 11.57
CA GLU A 64 -8.68 -2.25 12.66
C GLU A 64 -7.69 -1.19 12.18
N LEU A 65 -6.79 -1.54 11.26
CA LEU A 65 -5.87 -0.59 10.65
C LEU A 65 -6.64 0.54 9.93
N ILE A 66 -7.68 0.22 9.16
CA ILE A 66 -8.52 1.21 8.47
C ILE A 66 -9.28 2.07 9.49
N LYS A 67 -9.89 1.49 10.52
CA LYS A 67 -10.60 2.25 11.57
C LYS A 67 -9.67 3.21 12.31
N LEU A 68 -8.46 2.75 12.67
CA LEU A 68 -7.47 3.56 13.36
C LEU A 68 -6.94 4.68 12.46
N ALA A 69 -6.76 4.40 11.16
CA ALA A 69 -6.34 5.40 10.19
C ALA A 69 -7.42 6.47 9.97
N LEU A 70 -8.70 6.07 9.90
CA LEU A 70 -9.84 7.00 9.83
C LEU A 70 -9.98 7.87 11.09
N LYS A 71 -9.68 7.31 12.27
CA LYS A 71 -9.69 8.06 13.54
C LYS A 71 -8.53 9.03 13.65
N SER A 72 -7.44 8.78 12.93
CA SER A 72 -6.20 9.57 12.96
C SER A 72 -6.08 10.55 11.80
N ALA A 73 -7.09 10.62 10.92
CA ALA A 73 -7.17 11.50 9.76
C ALA A 73 -8.00 12.76 10.04
#